data_AF-M1A4U9-F1
#
_entry.id   AF-M1A4U9-F1
#
_cell.length_a   1.000
_cell.length_b   1.000
_cell.length_c   1.000
_cell.angle_alpha   90.00
_cell.angle_beta   90.00
_cell.angle_gamma   90.00
#
_symmetry.space_group_name_H-M   'P 1'
#
loop_
_entity.id
_entity.type
_entity.pdbx_description
1 polymer ?
#
loop_
_entity_poly.entity_id
_entity_poly.type
_entity_poly.pdbx_seq_one_letter_code
_entity_poly.pdbx_strand_id
1 'polypeptide(L)'
;MDTEKLEDLKHFVELCKENPSILQNPSLTFFKSFLESLGAQVPPSVKSEQGGEEHHDELDEDIIESDVELDNTDIVEPDNDPPQQMGDFISEVTDENRDAAQISRAKALDAISEGKLIFT
;
A
#
# COMPACT_ATOMS: atom_id res chain seq x y z
N MET A 1 26.64 -3.70 -27.73
CA MET A 1 25.95 -3.02 -26.63
C MET A 1 24.84 -2.22 -27.26
N ASP A 2 23.59 -2.60 -26.97
CA ASP A 2 22.43 -1.87 -27.48
C ASP A 2 22.47 -0.44 -26.94
N THR A 3 22.25 0.56 -27.80
CA THR A 3 22.30 1.99 -27.41
C THR A 3 21.24 2.32 -26.37
N GLU A 4 20.07 1.68 -26.46
CA GLU A 4 18.97 1.84 -25.51
C GLU A 4 19.39 1.43 -24.08
N LYS A 5 20.09 0.28 -23.94
CA LYS A 5 20.58 -0.18 -22.63
C LYS A 5 21.66 0.71 -22.03
N LEU A 6 22.43 1.41 -22.88
CA LEU A 6 23.42 2.40 -22.42
C LEU A 6 22.74 3.67 -21.92
N GLU A 7 21.67 4.11 -22.58
CA GLU A 7 20.87 5.24 -22.13
C GLU A 7 20.15 4.92 -20.81
N ASP A 8 19.53 3.74 -20.68
CA ASP A 8 18.90 3.29 -19.43
C ASP A 8 19.90 3.24 -18.28
N LEU A 9 21.09 2.68 -18.53
CA LEU A 9 22.15 2.64 -17.52
C LEU A 9 22.59 4.04 -17.10
N LYS A 10 22.66 4.98 -18.05
CA LYS A 10 23.03 6.36 -17.76
C LYS A 10 21.99 7.02 -16.85
N HIS A 11 20.70 6.88 -17.15
CA HIS A 11 19.61 7.39 -16.31
C HIS A 11 19.63 6.75 -14.92
N PHE A 12 19.89 5.44 -14.84
CA PHE A 12 19.99 4.75 -13.56
C PHE A 12 21.13 5.27 -12.68
N VAL A 13 22.30 5.57 -13.28
CA VAL A 13 23.43 6.17 -12.56
C VAL A 13 23.12 7.60 -12.11
N GLU A 14 22.37 8.37 -12.89
CA GLU A 14 21.90 9.71 -12.51
C GLU A 14 20.94 9.64 -11.32
N LEU A 15 19.99 8.70 -11.36
CA LEU A 15 19.09 8.40 -10.24
C LEU A 15 19.84 7.96 -8.97
N CYS A 16 20.93 7.19 -9.11
CA CYS A 16 21.80 6.83 -7.97
C CYS A 16 22.45 8.05 -7.31
N LYS A 17 22.71 9.12 -8.08
CA LYS A 17 23.33 10.35 -7.58
C LYS A 17 22.32 11.28 -6.93
N GLU A 18 21.12 11.37 -7.49
CA GLU A 18 20.03 12.16 -6.92
C GLU A 18 19.48 11.53 -5.64
N ASN A 19 19.30 10.21 -5.64
CA ASN A 19 18.69 9.47 -4.54
C ASN A 19 19.55 8.27 -4.12
N PRO A 20 20.44 8.42 -3.12
CA PRO A 20 21.32 7.34 -2.66
C PRO A 20 20.52 6.16 -2.05
N SER A 21 19.26 6.37 -1.68
CA SER A 21 18.36 5.36 -1.13
C SER A 21 18.09 4.20 -2.10
N ILE A 22 18.23 4.39 -3.42
CA ILE A 22 18.02 3.29 -4.38
C ILE A 22 19.06 2.18 -4.21
N LEU A 23 20.27 2.50 -3.75
CA LEU A 23 21.34 1.54 -3.46
C LEU A 23 21.05 0.67 -2.23
N GLN A 24 19.98 0.98 -1.48
CA GLN A 24 19.58 0.26 -0.28
C GLN A 24 18.57 -0.86 -0.55
N ASN A 25 17.99 -0.92 -1.77
CA ASN A 25 17.03 -1.96 -2.13
C ASN A 25 17.69 -3.37 -2.15
N PRO A 26 17.06 -4.41 -1.55
CA PRO A 26 17.59 -5.78 -1.54
C PRO A 26 17.95 -6.33 -2.94
N SER A 27 17.18 -5.94 -3.95
CA SER A 27 17.39 -6.33 -5.35
C SER A 27 18.68 -5.77 -5.98
N LEU A 28 19.22 -4.67 -5.45
CA LEU A 28 20.42 -3.99 -5.97
C LEU A 28 21.69 -4.30 -5.15
N THR A 29 21.62 -5.29 -4.26
CA THR A 29 22.75 -5.73 -3.43
C THR A 29 23.99 -6.11 -4.25
N PHE A 30 23.81 -6.69 -5.45
CA PHE A 30 24.91 -7.01 -6.36
C PHE A 30 25.65 -5.73 -6.83
N PHE A 31 24.91 -4.65 -7.11
CA PHE A 31 25.48 -3.38 -7.54
C PHE A 31 26.19 -2.67 -6.39
N LYS A 32 25.64 -2.74 -5.17
CA LYS A 32 26.33 -2.28 -3.96
C LYS A 32 27.67 -3.00 -3.77
N SER A 33 27.72 -4.33 -3.90
CA SER A 33 28.98 -5.09 -3.79
C SER A 33 30.01 -4.72 -4.86
N PHE A 34 29.55 -4.33 -6.05
CA PHE A 34 30.41 -3.81 -7.12
C PHE A 34 31.02 -2.45 -6.75
N LEU A 35 30.23 -1.54 -6.18
CA LEU A 35 30.71 -0.25 -5.68
C LEU A 35 31.70 -0.43 -4.52
N GLU A 36 31.43 -1.35 -3.59
CA GLU A 36 32.34 -1.71 -2.50
C GLU A 36 33.67 -2.28 -3.04
N SER A 37 33.62 -3.12 -4.08
CA SER A 37 34.82 -3.62 -4.76
C SER A 37 35.64 -2.52 -5.44
N LEU A 38 35.02 -1.40 -5.83
CA LEU A 38 35.69 -0.21 -6.35
C LEU A 38 36.21 0.73 -5.25
N GLY A 39 36.01 0.37 -3.98
CA GLY A 39 36.42 1.18 -2.84
C GLY A 39 35.47 2.34 -2.52
N ALA A 40 34.27 2.36 -3.11
CA ALA A 40 33.26 3.35 -2.76
C ALA A 40 32.65 2.99 -1.40
N GLN A 41 32.69 3.94 -0.47
CA GLN A 41 32.08 3.81 0.85
C GLN A 41 30.66 4.34 0.76
N VAL A 42 29.70 3.44 0.51
CA VAL A 42 28.28 3.80 0.55
C VAL A 42 27.93 4.14 2.02
N PRO A 43 27.22 5.24 2.29
CA PRO A 43 26.80 5.58 3.66
C PRO A 43 26.15 4.35 4.33
N PRO A 44 26.47 4.07 5.61
CA PRO A 44 25.91 2.92 6.30
C PRO A 44 24.39 3.07 6.36
N SER A 45 23.69 2.12 5.73
CA SER A 45 22.29 1.85 6.03
C SER A 45 22.24 1.41 7.49
N VAL A 46 21.53 2.17 8.32
CA VAL A 46 21.13 1.76 9.65
C VAL A 46 20.42 0.40 9.53
N LYS A 47 21.16 -0.67 9.83
CA LYS A 47 20.58 -1.99 10.03
C LYS A 47 19.79 -1.95 11.34
N SER A 48 18.53 -1.57 11.25
CA SER A 48 17.56 -1.81 12.32
C SER A 48 17.16 -3.28 12.27
N GLU A 49 17.98 -4.14 12.88
CA GLU A 49 17.54 -5.44 13.33
C GLU A 49 17.00 -5.27 14.75
N GLN A 50 15.67 -5.42 14.90
CA GLN A 50 14.83 -5.38 16.11
C GLN A 50 14.01 -4.11 16.38
N GLY A 51 12.76 -4.14 15.90
CA GLY A 51 11.58 -3.65 16.64
C GLY A 51 11.24 -2.17 16.52
N GLY A 52 10.08 -1.89 15.92
CA GLY A 52 9.43 -0.57 15.93
C GLY A 52 9.63 0.16 14.61
N GLU A 53 8.60 0.21 13.78
CA GLU A 53 8.60 0.95 12.53
C GLU A 53 8.48 2.45 12.84
N GLU A 54 9.60 3.16 12.72
CA GLU A 54 9.65 4.62 12.64
C GLU A 54 9.92 5.00 11.17
N HIS A 55 8.85 5.44 10.52
CA HIS A 55 8.82 5.99 9.17
C HIS A 55 9.46 7.39 9.23
N HIS A 56 10.70 7.53 8.74
CA HIS A 56 11.33 8.84 8.57
C HIS A 56 11.18 9.24 7.10
N ASP A 57 10.08 9.92 6.79
CA ASP A 57 9.87 10.58 5.51
C ASP A 57 10.76 11.83 5.47
N GLU A 58 11.71 11.90 4.54
CA GLU A 58 12.45 13.12 4.22
C GLU A 58 11.58 14.14 3.42
N LEU A 59 10.27 14.19 3.71
CA LEU A 59 9.28 15.15 3.19
C LEU A 59 8.69 16.06 4.29
N ASP A 60 9.21 15.99 5.51
CA ASP A 60 8.61 16.62 6.70
C ASP A 60 8.92 18.12 6.91
N GLU A 61 9.66 18.79 6.02
CA GLU A 61 9.97 20.23 6.24
C GLU A 61 8.85 21.18 5.80
N ASP A 62 7.86 20.73 5.03
CA ASP A 62 6.73 21.56 4.54
C ASP A 62 5.34 21.05 4.97
N ILE A 63 5.23 19.94 5.72
CA ILE A 63 3.97 19.54 6.35
C ILE A 63 3.78 20.41 7.58
N ILE A 64 3.23 21.61 7.37
CA ILE A 64 2.70 22.42 8.45
C ILE A 64 1.55 21.61 9.06
N GLU A 65 1.83 20.92 10.17
CA GLU A 65 0.78 20.31 11.00
C GLU A 65 -0.27 21.38 11.26
N SER A 66 -1.45 21.23 10.65
CA SER A 66 -2.52 22.18 10.88
C SER A 66 -2.94 22.02 12.32
N ASP A 67 -2.61 23.00 13.16
CA ASP A 67 -3.12 23.20 14.52
C ASP A 67 -4.62 23.57 14.46
N VAL A 68 -5.40 22.69 13.84
CA VAL A 68 -6.86 22.75 13.74
C VAL A 68 -7.38 21.66 14.67
N GLU A 69 -8.06 22.09 15.74
CA GLU A 69 -8.76 21.17 16.62
C GLU A 69 -9.89 20.49 15.82
N LEU A 70 -9.72 19.21 15.49
CA LEU A 70 -10.77 18.43 14.84
C LEU A 70 -11.90 18.19 15.83
N ASP A 71 -13.09 18.70 15.51
CA ASP A 71 -14.30 18.46 16.30
C ASP A 71 -14.69 16.97 16.23
N ASN A 72 -14.91 16.36 17.39
CA ASN A 72 -15.25 14.95 17.54
C ASN A 72 -16.76 14.72 17.74
N THR A 73 -17.59 15.76 17.61
CA THR A 73 -19.03 15.70 17.95
C THR A 73 -19.83 14.67 17.13
N ASP A 74 -19.46 14.42 15.87
CA ASP A 74 -20.13 13.45 14.99
C ASP A 74 -19.38 12.10 14.86
N ILE A 75 -18.40 11.84 15.71
CA ILE A 75 -17.66 10.57 15.70
C ILE A 75 -18.45 9.53 16.50
N VAL A 76 -18.83 8.44 15.83
CA VAL A 76 -19.49 7.28 16.45
C VAL A 76 -18.44 6.26 16.86
N GLU A 77 -18.67 5.60 18.00
CA GLU A 77 -17.80 4.50 18.45
C GLU A 77 -17.83 3.33 17.44
N PRO A 78 -16.72 2.58 17.30
CA PRO A 78 -16.71 1.40 16.46
C PRO A 78 -17.73 0.35 16.93
N ASP A 79 -18.46 -0.23 15.97
CA ASP A 79 -19.36 -1.34 16.24
C ASP A 79 -18.56 -2.59 16.68
N ASN A 80 -19.11 -3.35 17.64
CA ASN A 80 -18.52 -4.60 18.14
C ASN A 80 -19.27 -5.82 17.61
N ASP A 81 -19.66 -5.79 16.33
CA ASP A 81 -20.40 -6.85 15.69
C ASP A 81 -19.49 -8.00 15.24
N PRO A 82 -20.01 -9.24 15.18
CA PRO A 82 -19.30 -10.35 14.56
C PRO A 82 -18.92 -10.02 13.10
N PRO A 83 -17.82 -10.59 12.58
CA PRO A 83 -17.46 -10.42 11.18
C PRO A 83 -18.62 -10.78 10.23
N GLN A 84 -18.89 -9.92 9.26
CA GLN A 84 -19.92 -10.16 8.25
C GLN A 84 -19.64 -11.44 7.45
N GLN A 85 -20.69 -12.13 7.01
CA GLN A 85 -20.56 -13.35 6.22
C GLN A 85 -20.03 -13.04 4.81
N MET A 86 -18.81 -13.48 4.49
CA MET A 86 -18.14 -13.20 3.21
C MET A 86 -18.23 -14.32 2.15
N GLY A 87 -19.13 -15.29 2.34
CA GLY A 87 -19.32 -16.43 1.42
C GLY A 87 -18.12 -17.40 1.38
N ASP A 88 -18.16 -18.35 0.45
CA ASP A 88 -17.12 -19.39 0.31
C ASP A 88 -16.25 -19.14 -0.93
N PHE A 89 -14.95 -18.93 -0.73
CA PHE A 89 -13.99 -18.66 -1.82
C PHE A 89 -13.73 -19.86 -2.74
N ILE A 90 -14.06 -21.08 -2.31
CA ILE A 90 -13.75 -22.32 -3.02
C ILE A 90 -14.96 -22.81 -3.83
N SER A 91 -16.16 -22.28 -3.56
CA SER A 91 -17.36 -22.70 -4.27
C SER A 91 -17.33 -22.24 -5.73
N GLU A 92 -17.68 -23.13 -6.64
CA GLU A 92 -17.87 -22.78 -8.05
C GLU A 92 -19.15 -21.95 -8.22
N VAL A 93 -19.08 -20.91 -9.03
CA VAL A 93 -20.23 -20.07 -9.39
C VAL A 93 -20.88 -20.69 -10.62
N THR A 94 -21.98 -21.42 -10.40
CA THR A 94 -22.83 -21.94 -11.48
C THR A 94 -23.74 -20.84 -12.04
N ASP A 95 -24.31 -21.06 -13.23
CA ASP A 95 -25.25 -20.10 -13.85
C ASP A 95 -26.49 -19.85 -12.97
N GLU A 96 -27.02 -20.91 -12.32
CA GLU A 96 -28.14 -20.79 -11.37
C GLU A 96 -27.77 -19.91 -10.16
N ASN A 97 -26.57 -20.05 -9.61
CA ASN A 97 -26.09 -19.23 -8.49
C ASN A 97 -25.96 -17.75 -8.90
N ARG A 98 -25.56 -17.49 -10.16
CA ARG A 98 -25.46 -16.14 -10.71
C ARG A 98 -26.82 -15.48 -10.84
N ASP A 99 -27.81 -16.19 -11.37
CA ASP A 99 -29.18 -15.68 -11.52
C ASP A 99 -29.83 -15.43 -10.14
N ALA A 100 -29.66 -16.35 -9.20
CA ALA A 100 -30.13 -16.19 -7.82
C ALA A 100 -29.50 -14.96 -7.13
N ALA A 101 -28.20 -14.72 -7.33
CA ALA A 101 -27.51 -13.54 -6.79
C ALA A 101 -27.99 -12.21 -7.41
N GLN A 102 -28.36 -12.23 -8.70
CA GLN A 102 -28.95 -11.03 -9.34
C GLN A 102 -30.34 -10.72 -8.78
N ILE A 103 -31.16 -11.75 -8.55
CA ILE A 103 -32.48 -11.60 -7.93
C ILE A 103 -32.35 -11.09 -6.49
N SER A 104 -31.41 -11.63 -5.70
CA SER A 104 -31.19 -11.17 -4.32
C SER A 104 -30.68 -9.73 -4.27
N ARG A 105 -29.81 -9.34 -5.20
CA ARG A 105 -29.36 -7.95 -5.37
C ARG A 105 -30.53 -7.02 -5.66
N ALA A 106 -31.41 -7.38 -6.59
CA ALA A 106 -32.58 -6.57 -6.93
C ALA A 106 -33.49 -6.38 -5.69
N LYS A 107 -33.77 -7.47 -4.97
CA LYS A 107 -34.56 -7.43 -3.72
C LYS A 107 -33.92 -6.57 -2.64
N ALA A 108 -32.60 -6.61 -2.49
CA ALA A 108 -31.89 -5.78 -1.52
C ALA A 108 -31.98 -4.29 -1.88
N LEU A 109 -31.84 -3.95 -3.16
CA LEU A 109 -31.99 -2.57 -3.64
C LEU A 109 -33.41 -2.04 -3.43
N ASP A 110 -34.42 -2.87 -3.68
CA ASP A 110 -35.81 -2.50 -3.39
C ASP A 110 -36.01 -2.22 -1.88
N ALA A 111 -35.48 -3.08 -1.00
CA ALA A 111 -35.56 -2.87 0.45
C ALA A 111 -34.82 -1.61 0.94
N ILE A 112 -33.67 -1.28 0.34
CA ILE A 112 -32.96 -0.01 0.59
C ILE A 112 -33.85 1.17 0.20
N SER A 113 -34.51 1.10 -0.97
CA SER A 113 -35.38 2.16 -1.46
C SER A 113 -36.62 2.39 -0.60
N GLU A 114 -37.17 1.33 0.00
CA GLU A 114 -38.32 1.38 0.90
C GLU A 114 -37.93 1.74 2.35
N GLY A 115 -36.64 1.90 2.64
CA GLY A 115 -36.14 2.18 3.99
C GLY A 115 -36.33 1.01 4.96
N LYS A 116 -36.53 -0.21 4.46
CA LYS A 116 -36.78 -1.43 5.24
C LYS A 116 -35.48 -2.22 5.45
N LEU A 117 -34.44 -1.54 5.93
CA LEU A 117 -33.21 -2.20 6.36
C LEU A 117 -33.42 -2.80 7.76
N ILE A 118 -33.23 -4.10 7.88
CA ILE A 118 -33.20 -4.79 9.17
C ILE A 118 -31.74 -4.80 9.60
N PHE A 119 -31.38 -3.96 10.57
CA PHE A 119 -30.10 -4.06 11.27
C PHE A 119 -30.30 -5.13 12.35
N THR A 120 -29.64 -6.27 12.21
CA THR A 120 -29.62 -7.38 13.20
C THR A 120 -28.21 -7.67 13.62
#